data_AF-A0A497QTN9-F1
#
_entry.id   AF-A0A497QTN9-F1
#
_cell.length_a   1.000
_cell.length_b   1.000
_cell.length_c   1.000
_cell.angle_alpha   90.00
_cell.angle_beta   90.00
_cell.angle_gamma   90.00
#
_symmetry.space_group_name_H-M   'P 1'
#
loop_
_entity.id
_entity.type
_entity.pdbx_description
1 polymer ?
#
loop_
_entity_poly.entity_id
_entity_poly.type
_entity_poly.pdbx_seq_one_letter_code
_entity_poly.pdbx_strand_id
1 'polypeptide(L)'
;MPGSITIFCDLVFTTHAMLRAPKDSAAIHFISTKFHRFYLIMLTFFFEDLYVVPKMSNSSYPEFTVNLYGPFYSLTRKKKVTFTNDHQLPTVKEMLQKVVSIYPKLEEYIFEDDHLAEFTTIVINGDLISEEEWEKVRIHPEDRISLFKGQHGG
;
A
#
# COMPACT_ATOMS: atom_id res chain seq x y z
N MET A 1 -2.19 -24.47 26.08
CA MET A 1 -3.63 -24.79 25.94
C MET A 1 -4.00 -24.49 24.51
N PRO A 2 -4.43 -25.45 23.68
CA PRO A 2 -4.75 -25.18 22.28
C PRO A 2 -5.99 -24.27 22.21
N GLY A 3 -5.84 -23.11 21.58
CA GLY A 3 -6.94 -22.21 21.30
C GLY A 3 -7.75 -22.70 20.11
N SER A 4 -9.08 -22.69 20.22
CA SER A 4 -9.98 -22.94 19.09
C SER A 4 -10.62 -21.64 18.66
N ILE A 5 -10.59 -21.35 17.36
CA ILE A 5 -11.37 -20.25 16.77
C ILE A 5 -12.54 -20.83 15.99
N THR A 6 -13.72 -20.29 16.26
CA THR A 6 -14.96 -20.55 15.51
C THR A 6 -15.26 -19.33 14.64
N ILE A 7 -15.19 -19.49 13.32
CA ILE A 7 -15.54 -18.41 12.37
C ILE A 7 -16.98 -18.61 11.91
N PHE A 8 -17.81 -17.58 12.07
CA PHE A 8 -19.15 -17.51 11.50
C PHE A 8 -19.08 -16.71 10.19
N CYS A 9 -19.39 -17.34 9.06
CA CYS A 9 -19.53 -16.66 7.78
C CYS A 9 -21.02 -16.63 7.40
N ASP A 10 -21.61 -15.44 7.39
CA ASP A 10 -22.84 -15.21 6.62
C ASP A 10 -22.52 -15.27 5.14
N LEU A 11 -23.36 -15.98 4.38
CA LEU A 11 -23.13 -16.37 2.99
C LEU A 11 -23.33 -15.21 2.01
N VAL A 12 -22.62 -14.09 2.18
CA VAL A 12 -22.38 -13.09 1.13
C VAL A 12 -20.99 -12.51 1.36
N PHE A 13 -20.18 -12.49 0.31
CA PHE A 13 -18.77 -12.06 0.25
C PHE A 13 -17.73 -13.18 0.39
N THR A 14 -17.16 -13.48 -0.77
CA THR A 14 -15.96 -14.26 -1.04
C THR A 14 -14.78 -13.77 -0.21
N THR A 15 -14.60 -14.31 0.99
CA THR A 15 -13.40 -14.06 1.80
C THR A 15 -12.26 -14.93 1.29
N HIS A 16 -11.35 -14.33 0.52
CA HIS A 16 -10.01 -14.89 0.33
C HIS A 16 -9.20 -14.67 1.61
N ALA A 17 -9.49 -15.47 2.64
CA ALA A 17 -8.60 -15.59 3.79
C ALA A 17 -7.41 -16.46 3.37
N MET A 18 -6.27 -15.83 3.05
CA MET A 18 -5.00 -16.57 2.95
C MET A 18 -4.53 -16.91 4.37
N LEU A 19 -4.87 -18.11 4.82
CA LEU A 19 -4.33 -18.71 6.03
C LEU A 19 -2.90 -19.18 5.72
N ARG A 20 -1.90 -18.55 6.37
CA ARG A 20 -0.52 -19.03 6.30
C ARG A 20 -0.28 -19.93 7.52
N ALA A 21 -0.50 -21.23 7.34
CA ALA A 21 -0.11 -22.22 8.34
C ALA A 21 1.40 -22.52 8.24
N PRO A 22 2.11 -22.70 9.36
CA PRO A 22 3.44 -23.32 9.35
C PRO A 22 3.31 -24.76 8.83
N LYS A 23 4.33 -25.21 8.10
CA LYS A 23 4.30 -26.38 7.20
C LYS A 23 3.88 -27.71 7.83
N ASP A 24 3.87 -27.83 9.16
CA ASP A 24 3.88 -29.13 9.82
C ASP A 24 2.72 -29.40 10.81
N SER A 25 1.68 -28.56 10.93
CA SER A 25 0.62 -28.82 11.93
C SER A 25 -0.74 -28.18 11.63
N ALA A 26 -1.40 -28.56 10.54
CA ALA A 26 -2.80 -28.21 10.35
C ALA A 26 -3.63 -29.44 9.93
N ALA A 27 -4.35 -30.04 10.88
CA ALA A 27 -5.43 -30.96 10.56
C ALA A 27 -6.72 -30.14 10.35
N ILE A 28 -7.29 -30.20 9.15
CA ILE A 28 -8.55 -29.54 8.82
C ILE A 28 -9.67 -30.58 8.95
N HIS A 29 -10.56 -30.41 9.92
CA HIS A 29 -11.77 -31.24 10.05
C HIS A 29 -12.99 -30.48 9.53
N PHE A 30 -13.71 -31.09 8.58
CA PHE A 30 -14.96 -30.56 8.03
C PHE A 30 -16.15 -31.22 8.74
N ILE A 31 -17.00 -30.41 9.39
CA ILE A 31 -18.29 -30.87 9.90
C ILE A 31 -19.38 -30.03 9.24
N SER A 32 -20.23 -30.69 8.46
CA SER A 32 -21.38 -30.07 7.78
C SER A 32 -22.67 -30.58 8.42
N THR A 33 -23.44 -29.67 9.01
CA THR A 33 -24.75 -30.00 9.60
C THR A 33 -25.84 -29.17 8.93
N LYS A 34 -26.87 -29.83 8.40
CA LYS A 34 -27.94 -29.20 7.61
C LYS A 34 -29.10 -28.78 8.52
N PHE A 35 -29.36 -27.48 8.62
CA PHE A 35 -30.59 -26.95 9.22
C PHE A 35 -31.44 -26.24 8.17
N HIS A 36 -32.78 -26.30 8.35
CA HIS A 36 -33.78 -25.80 7.41
C HIS A 36 -33.42 -24.40 6.86
N ARG A 37 -33.06 -24.36 5.56
CA ARG A 37 -32.70 -23.21 4.71
C ARG A 37 -31.33 -22.53 4.88
N PHE A 38 -30.43 -23.01 5.74
CA PHE A 38 -29.07 -22.45 5.84
C PHE A 38 -27.99 -23.55 5.89
N TYR A 39 -26.93 -23.38 5.10
CA TYR A 39 -25.71 -24.19 5.21
C TYR A 39 -24.79 -23.49 6.20
N LEU A 40 -24.64 -24.07 7.40
CA LEU A 40 -23.64 -23.64 8.36
C LEU A 40 -22.37 -24.47 8.13
N ILE A 41 -21.31 -23.83 7.65
CA ILE A 41 -19.99 -24.45 7.56
C ILE A 41 -19.18 -23.95 8.75
N MET A 42 -18.93 -24.83 9.71
CA MET A 42 -18.03 -24.59 10.83
C MET A 42 -16.63 -25.05 10.44
N LEU A 43 -15.71 -24.10 10.29
CA LEU A 43 -14.28 -24.37 10.14
C LEU A 43 -13.62 -24.11 11.50
N THR A 44 -13.26 -25.19 12.18
CA THR A 44 -12.49 -25.11 13.43
C THR A 44 -11.03 -25.38 13.13
N PHE A 45 -10.17 -24.42 13.43
CA PHE A 45 -8.72 -24.61 13.33
C PHE A 45 -8.12 -24.71 14.72
N PHE A 46 -7.20 -25.67 14.90
CA PHE A 46 -6.37 -25.81 16.09
C PHE A 46 -4.95 -25.38 15.74
N PHE A 47 -4.49 -24.29 16.33
CA PHE A 47 -3.12 -23.79 16.17
C PHE A 47 -2.56 -23.45 17.56
N GLU A 48 -1.31 -23.83 17.83
CA GLU A 48 -0.66 -23.55 19.13
C GLU A 48 -0.28 -22.07 19.31
N ASP A 49 -0.01 -21.35 18.23
CA ASP A 49 0.31 -19.91 18.25
C ASP A 49 -0.40 -19.17 17.10
N LEU A 50 -1.68 -18.88 17.27
CA LEU A 50 -2.44 -18.08 16.30
C LEU A 50 -2.42 -16.60 16.70
N TYR A 51 -1.65 -15.80 15.96
CA TYR A 51 -1.81 -14.35 15.95
C TYR A 51 -2.85 -13.98 14.91
N VAL A 52 -4.04 -13.59 15.36
CA VAL A 52 -5.02 -12.89 14.50
C VAL A 52 -4.45 -11.50 14.23
N VAL A 53 -3.96 -11.24 13.02
CA VAL A 53 -3.69 -9.87 12.58
C VAL A 53 -5.02 -9.30 12.10
N PRO A 54 -5.68 -8.40 12.86
CA PRO A 54 -6.89 -7.77 12.39
C PRO A 54 -6.52 -6.93 11.17
N LYS A 55 -7.01 -7.33 9.99
CA LYS A 55 -6.98 -6.45 8.82
C LYS A 55 -8.08 -5.40 9.06
N MET A 56 -7.75 -4.33 9.78
CA MET A 56 -8.63 -3.18 9.96
C MET A 56 -8.92 -2.57 8.59
N SER A 57 -10.11 -2.83 8.06
CA SER A 57 -10.59 -2.30 6.78
C SER A 57 -11.24 -0.92 6.94
N ASN A 58 -10.58 -0.02 7.68
CA ASN A 58 -10.86 1.41 7.68
C ASN A 58 -9.49 2.10 7.64
N SER A 59 -8.97 2.41 6.45
CA SER A 59 -7.73 3.19 6.37
C SER A 59 -8.04 4.61 6.84
N SER A 60 -7.85 4.88 8.13
CA SER A 60 -7.81 6.22 8.73
C SER A 60 -6.58 7.03 8.29
N TYR A 61 -5.86 6.55 7.29
CA TYR A 61 -4.68 7.19 6.73
C TYR A 61 -5.08 8.12 5.59
N PRO A 62 -4.51 9.34 5.58
CA PRO A 62 -4.80 10.28 4.51
C PRO A 62 -4.38 9.76 3.15
N GLU A 63 -5.12 10.21 2.13
CA GLU A 63 -4.86 9.92 0.73
C GLU A 63 -4.10 11.09 0.11
N PHE A 64 -3.02 10.79 -0.61
CA PHE A 64 -2.16 11.78 -1.26
C PHE A 64 -2.19 11.57 -2.77
N THR A 65 -2.11 12.66 -3.54
CA THR A 65 -2.11 12.61 -5.01
C THR A 65 -0.89 13.31 -5.59
N VAL A 66 -0.17 12.60 -6.47
CA VAL A 66 0.98 13.11 -7.21
C VAL A 66 0.68 13.12 -8.69
N ASN A 67 0.88 14.27 -9.34
CA ASN A 67 0.76 14.41 -10.78
C ASN A 67 2.08 14.04 -11.46
N LEU A 68 2.02 13.16 -12.47
CA LEU A 68 3.19 12.68 -13.20
C LEU A 68 3.23 13.27 -14.60
N TYR A 69 4.40 13.81 -14.96
CA TYR A 69 4.65 14.43 -16.27
C TYR A 69 5.87 13.83 -16.96
N GLY A 70 5.98 14.07 -18.27
CA GLY A 70 7.14 13.66 -19.06
C GLY A 70 7.40 12.14 -19.02
N PRO A 71 8.66 11.70 -18.79
CA PRO A 71 9.01 10.28 -18.66
C PRO A 71 8.18 9.53 -17.61
N PHE A 72 7.84 10.15 -16.48
CA PHE A 72 7.03 9.51 -15.44
C PHE A 72 5.64 9.11 -15.94
N TYR A 73 5.00 9.97 -16.76
CA TYR A 73 3.75 9.62 -17.42
C TYR A 73 3.93 8.52 -18.47
N SER A 74 5.00 8.58 -19.27
CA SER A 74 5.28 7.59 -20.31
C SER A 74 5.49 6.18 -19.75
N LEU A 75 6.15 6.06 -18.59
CA LEU A 75 6.45 4.79 -17.94
C LEU A 75 5.26 4.20 -17.20
N THR A 76 4.48 5.04 -16.50
CA THR A 76 3.33 4.58 -15.71
C THR A 76 2.03 4.49 -16.52
N ARG A 77 1.94 5.23 -17.63
CA ARG A 77 0.70 5.52 -18.38
C ARG A 77 -0.39 6.14 -17.50
N LYS A 78 -0.02 6.79 -16.40
CA LYS A 78 -0.92 7.44 -15.43
C LYS A 78 -0.50 8.89 -15.23
N LYS A 79 -1.46 9.81 -15.38
CA LYS A 79 -1.23 11.24 -15.12
C LYS A 79 -1.22 11.57 -13.63
N LYS A 80 -1.87 10.73 -12.82
CA LYS A 80 -2.02 10.90 -11.38
C LYS A 80 -1.80 9.56 -10.70
N VAL A 81 -1.06 9.59 -9.60
CA VAL A 81 -0.89 8.46 -8.69
C VAL A 81 -1.47 8.88 -7.35
N THR A 82 -2.33 8.02 -6.82
CA THR A 82 -2.98 8.23 -5.54
C THR A 82 -2.62 7.09 -4.62
N PHE A 83 -2.23 7.40 -3.39
CA PHE A 83 -1.79 6.41 -2.42
C PHE A 83 -2.09 6.86 -0.99
N THR A 84 -2.14 5.90 -0.07
CA THR A 84 -2.19 6.15 1.36
C THR A 84 -0.81 5.96 1.97
N ASN A 85 -0.51 6.72 3.02
CA ASN A 85 0.75 6.60 3.75
C ASN A 85 0.48 6.28 5.22
N ASP A 86 1.37 5.51 5.86
CA ASP A 86 1.23 5.10 7.26
C ASP A 86 1.43 6.30 8.22
N HIS A 87 1.94 7.42 7.69
CA HIS A 87 2.11 8.69 8.38
C HIS A 87 1.09 9.73 7.92
N GLN A 88 0.63 10.56 8.84
CA GLN A 88 -0.31 11.65 8.53
C GLN A 88 0.31 12.74 7.67
N LEU A 89 1.60 13.02 7.85
CA LEU A 89 2.35 14.08 7.17
C LEU A 89 3.73 13.55 6.76
N PRO A 90 3.82 12.72 5.71
CA PRO A 90 5.09 12.17 5.27
C PRO A 90 6.00 13.24 4.68
N THR A 91 7.29 12.97 4.61
CA THR A 91 8.25 13.78 3.85
C THR A 91 8.06 13.61 2.35
N VAL A 92 8.66 14.52 1.57
CA VAL A 92 8.77 14.35 0.12
C VAL A 92 9.57 13.10 -0.24
N LYS A 93 10.65 12.78 0.49
CA LYS A 93 11.43 11.54 0.28
C LYS A 93 10.58 10.28 0.50
N GLU A 94 9.85 10.20 1.61
CA GLU A 94 8.94 9.07 1.91
C GLU A 94 7.83 8.95 0.86
N MET A 95 7.30 10.07 0.38
CA MET A 95 6.32 10.12 -0.71
C MET A 95 6.90 9.52 -2.00
N LEU A 96 8.11 9.91 -2.39
CA LEU A 96 8.77 9.37 -3.59
C LEU A 96 9.05 7.88 -3.46
N GLN A 97 9.54 7.42 -2.30
CA GLN A 97 9.73 5.99 -2.02
C GLN A 97 8.41 5.22 -2.14
N LYS A 98 7.30 5.79 -1.67
CA LYS A 98 5.97 5.18 -1.84
C LYS A 98 5.56 5.10 -3.30
N VAL A 99 5.77 6.16 -4.08
CA VAL A 99 5.51 6.17 -5.53
C VAL A 99 6.33 5.09 -6.25
N VAL A 100 7.63 4.95 -5.92
CA VAL A 100 8.50 3.90 -6.48
C VAL A 100 8.03 2.51 -6.06
N SER A 101 7.56 2.32 -4.82
CA SER A 101 7.01 1.03 -4.39
C SER A 101 5.79 0.59 -5.22
N ILE A 102 5.00 1.54 -5.73
CA ILE A 102 3.85 1.29 -6.61
C ILE A 102 4.30 1.10 -8.07
N TYR A 103 5.30 1.87 -8.50
CA TYR A 103 5.88 1.83 -9.84
C TYR A 103 7.40 1.66 -9.80
N PRO A 104 7.92 0.43 -9.61
CA PRO A 104 9.35 0.19 -9.43
C PRO A 104 10.22 0.69 -10.59
N LYS A 105 9.66 0.75 -11.80
CA LYS A 105 10.34 1.29 -13.00
C LYS A 105 10.67 2.78 -12.91
N LEU A 106 10.14 3.50 -11.92
CA LEU A 106 10.47 4.91 -11.72
C LEU A 106 11.73 5.11 -10.88
N GLU A 107 12.24 4.07 -10.23
CA GLU A 107 13.38 4.17 -9.30
C GLU A 107 14.59 4.86 -9.96
N GLU A 108 15.04 4.35 -11.11
CA GLU A 108 16.18 4.91 -11.86
C GLU A 108 15.95 6.33 -12.40
N TYR A 109 14.69 6.79 -12.43
CA TYR A 109 14.35 8.14 -12.89
C TYR A 109 14.23 9.15 -11.76
N ILE A 110 13.90 8.67 -10.55
CA ILE A 110 13.70 9.48 -9.34
C ILE A 110 14.96 9.51 -8.49
N PHE A 111 15.66 8.38 -8.36
CA PHE A 111 16.80 8.20 -7.48
C PHE A 111 18.06 7.81 -8.25
N GLU A 112 19.18 8.38 -7.85
CA GLU A 112 20.53 8.07 -8.33
C GLU A 112 21.44 8.00 -7.10
N ASP A 113 21.98 6.83 -6.77
CA ASP A 113 22.83 6.63 -5.58
C ASP A 113 22.26 7.19 -4.25
N ASP A 114 20.96 6.99 -3.99
CA ASP A 114 20.21 7.53 -2.83
C ASP A 114 19.97 9.06 -2.83
N HIS A 115 20.38 9.74 -3.90
CA HIS A 115 20.11 11.15 -4.18
C HIS A 115 18.95 11.33 -5.15
N LEU A 116 18.41 12.55 -5.20
CA LEU A 116 17.41 12.88 -6.22
C LEU A 116 18.10 12.90 -7.59
N ALA A 117 17.68 12.02 -8.51
CA ALA A 117 18.31 11.89 -9.82
C ALA A 117 18.29 13.23 -10.57
N GLU A 118 19.38 13.54 -11.29
CA GLU A 118 19.60 14.85 -11.90
C GLU A 118 18.41 15.31 -12.77
N PHE A 119 18.06 16.61 -12.73
CA PHE A 119 16.90 17.19 -13.42
C PHE A 119 15.53 16.63 -13.02
N THR A 120 15.43 15.84 -11.95
CA THR A 120 14.13 15.55 -11.36
C THR A 120 13.65 16.79 -10.63
N THR A 121 12.46 17.27 -11.00
CA THR A 121 11.87 18.48 -10.43
C THR A 121 10.59 18.12 -9.71
N ILE A 122 10.53 18.52 -8.44
CA ILE A 122 9.37 18.34 -7.58
C ILE A 122 8.78 19.71 -7.32
N VAL A 123 7.49 19.87 -7.62
CA VAL A 123 6.75 21.11 -7.36
C VAL A 123 5.61 20.82 -6.40
N ILE A 124 5.54 21.54 -5.29
CA ILE A 124 4.46 21.45 -4.30
C ILE A 124 3.79 22.82 -4.24
N ASN A 125 2.49 22.88 -4.53
CA ASN A 125 1.68 24.11 -4.52
C ASN A 125 2.20 25.26 -5.40
N GLY A 126 3.17 25.00 -6.28
CA GLY A 126 3.81 26.01 -7.14
C GLY A 126 5.28 26.26 -6.82
N ASP A 127 5.75 25.81 -5.65
CA ASP A 127 7.11 25.98 -5.20
C ASP A 127 7.98 24.77 -5.56
N LEU A 128 9.21 25.05 -5.99
CA LEU A 128 10.22 24.04 -6.29
C LEU A 128 10.83 23.54 -4.98
N ILE A 129 10.88 22.22 -4.82
CA ILE A 129 11.51 21.59 -3.66
C ILE A 129 12.92 21.15 -4.05
N SER A 130 13.91 21.66 -3.32
CA SER A 130 15.30 21.23 -3.47
C SER A 130 15.56 19.90 -2.76
N GLU A 131 16.64 19.22 -3.15
CA GLU A 131 17.08 18.00 -2.46
C GLU A 131 17.43 18.25 -0.99
N GLU A 132 17.93 19.42 -0.62
CA GLU A 132 18.23 19.75 0.78
C GLU A 132 16.98 19.90 1.67
N GLU A 133 15.82 20.04 1.04
CA GLU A 133 14.53 20.29 1.68
C GLU A 133 13.62 19.06 1.71
N TRP A 134 13.83 18.07 0.84
CA TRP A 134 12.89 16.96 0.65
C TRP A 134 12.67 16.06 1.89
N GLU A 135 13.62 16.07 2.84
CA GLU A 135 13.53 15.35 4.13
C GLU A 135 12.91 16.22 5.23
N LYS A 136 12.82 17.54 5.01
CA LYS A 136 12.28 18.52 5.97
C LYS A 136 10.83 18.87 5.65
N VAL A 137 10.52 19.04 4.36
CA VAL A 137 9.20 19.40 3.87
C VAL A 137 8.23 18.25 4.11
N ARG A 138 7.13 18.55 4.79
CA ARG A 138 6.05 17.62 5.09
C ARG A 138 4.89 17.88 4.14
N ILE A 139 4.37 16.81 3.53
CA ILE A 139 3.27 16.91 2.58
C ILE A 139 1.93 16.76 3.28
N HIS A 140 0.98 17.57 2.82
CA HIS A 140 -0.40 17.56 3.25
C HIS A 140 -1.29 16.88 2.19
N PRO A 141 -2.42 16.25 2.58
CA PRO A 141 -3.33 15.59 1.64
C PRO A 141 -3.91 16.52 0.57
N GLU A 142 -4.10 17.79 0.92
CA GLU A 142 -4.58 18.86 0.05
C GLU A 142 -3.53 19.43 -0.91
N ASP A 143 -2.25 19.05 -0.76
CA ASP A 143 -1.17 19.60 -1.55
C ASP A 143 -1.25 19.20 -3.02
N ARG A 144 -0.99 20.16 -3.90
CA ARG A 144 -0.83 19.91 -5.33
C ARG A 144 0.62 19.57 -5.63
N ILE A 145 0.92 18.27 -5.66
CA ILE A 145 2.25 17.75 -5.94
C ILE A 145 2.40 17.38 -7.42
N SER A 146 3.48 17.82 -8.04
CA SER A 146 3.80 17.55 -9.45
C SER A 146 5.25 17.11 -9.62
N LEU A 147 5.46 16.04 -10.37
CA LEU A 147 6.78 15.46 -10.64
C LEU A 147 7.12 15.56 -12.13
N PHE A 148 8.27 16.16 -12.43
CA PHE A 148 8.80 16.36 -13.77
C PHE A 148 10.23 15.83 -13.86
N LYS A 149 10.63 15.40 -15.06
CA LYS A 149 12.03 15.13 -15.38
C LYS A 149 12.40 16.08 -16.51
N GLY A 150 13.32 17.00 -16.24
CA GLY A 150 13.90 17.86 -17.26
C GLY A 150 14.63 17.02 -18.30
N GLN A 151 14.51 17.41 -19.57
CA GLN A 151 15.44 16.95 -20.61
C GLN A 151 16.45 18.07 -20.82
N HIS A 152 17.73 17.73 -21.02
CA HIS A 152 18.74 18.69 -21.43
C HIS A 152 18.22 19.49 -22.64
N GLY A 153 18.07 20.80 -22.47
CA GLY A 153 18.01 21.72 -23.60
C GLY A 153 19.43 21.84 -24.12
N GLY A 154 19.69 21.23 -25.28
CA GLY A 154 20.89 21.49 -26.06
C GLY A 154 20.88 22.90 -26.65
#